data_AF-A0A0D2HMH3-F1
#
_entry.id   AF-A0A0D2HMH3-F1
#
_cell.length_a   1.000
_cell.length_b   1.000
_cell.length_c   1.000
_cell.angle_alpha   90.00
_cell.angle_beta   90.00
_cell.angle_gamma   90.00
#
_symmetry.space_group_name_H-M   'P 1'
#
loop_
_entity.id
_entity.type
_entity.pdbx_description
1 polymer ?
#
loop_
_entity_poly.entity_id
_entity_poly.type
_entity_poly.pdbx_seq_one_letter_code
_entity_poly.pdbx_strand_id
1 'polypeptide(L)'
;MASKDISELATAFRRLHRPGSPLILANALATASYAVALAAGTSDDDLTLEQNMAAGATTVFVWGGGKPGGVSRAEVEKLVTAFGGHLNVSLQWPSGGLIVSELAGIGVARISVGPTIMLLAMAEYERQAKQLLRQGHT
;
A
#
# COMPACT_ATOMS: atom_id res chain seq x y z
N MET A 1 6.30 -26.18 1.71
CA MET A 1 5.90 -25.63 0.40
C MET A 1 4.42 -25.29 0.44
N ALA A 2 4.00 -24.20 -0.18
CA ALA A 2 2.58 -23.84 -0.28
C ALA A 2 1.81 -24.92 -1.08
N SER A 3 0.51 -25.06 -0.85
CA SER A 3 -0.32 -25.92 -1.70
C SER A 3 -0.35 -25.38 -3.14
N LYS A 4 -0.62 -26.25 -4.12
CA LYS A 4 -0.74 -25.87 -5.54
C LYS A 4 -1.68 -24.67 -5.73
N ASP A 5 -2.82 -24.69 -5.05
CA ASP A 5 -3.83 -23.63 -5.11
C ASP A 5 -3.31 -22.28 -4.60
N ILE A 6 -2.51 -22.28 -3.52
CA ILE A 6 -1.92 -21.05 -2.96
C ILE A 6 -0.86 -20.47 -3.90
N SER A 7 -0.04 -21.31 -4.53
CA SER A 7 0.96 -20.86 -5.50
C SER A 7 0.33 -20.23 -6.75
N GLU A 8 -0.78 -20.79 -7.22
CA GLU A 8 -1.55 -20.23 -8.34
C GLU A 8 -2.16 -18.87 -7.97
N LEU A 9 -2.77 -18.75 -6.79
CA LEU A 9 -3.31 -17.48 -6.29
C LEU A 9 -2.22 -16.41 -6.12
N ALA A 10 -1.06 -16.76 -5.55
CA ALA A 10 0.06 -15.84 -5.41
C ALA A 10 0.55 -15.32 -6.77
N THR A 11 0.59 -16.20 -7.77
CA THR A 11 0.97 -15.84 -9.14
C THR A 11 -0.07 -14.92 -9.79
N ALA A 12 -1.37 -15.21 -9.60
CA ALA A 12 -2.45 -14.35 -10.09
C ALA A 12 -2.39 -12.96 -9.45
N PHE A 13 -2.22 -12.89 -8.12
CA PHE A 13 -2.09 -11.64 -7.38
C PHE A 13 -0.86 -10.83 -7.81
N ARG A 14 0.28 -11.49 -8.05
CA ARG A 14 1.49 -10.84 -8.58
C ARG A 14 1.22 -10.15 -9.92
N ARG A 15 0.48 -10.79 -10.83
CA ARG A 15 0.16 -10.24 -12.16
C ARG A 15 -0.73 -8.99 -12.15
N LEU A 16 -1.38 -8.69 -11.03
CA LEU A 16 -2.18 -7.47 -10.85
C LEU A 16 -1.33 -6.22 -10.59
N HIS A 17 -0.07 -6.38 -10.17
CA HIS A 17 0.82 -5.25 -9.87
C HIS A 17 1.51 -4.78 -11.14
N ARG A 18 0.86 -3.86 -11.86
CA ARG A 18 1.30 -3.37 -13.16
C ARG A 18 1.63 -1.88 -13.06
N PRO A 19 2.87 -1.45 -13.37
CA PRO A 19 3.20 -0.04 -13.48
C PRO A 19 2.19 0.72 -14.34
N GLY A 20 1.67 1.82 -13.81
CA GLY A 20 0.66 2.67 -14.46
C GLY A 20 -0.78 2.14 -14.45
N SER A 21 -1.01 0.95 -13.92
CA SER A 21 -2.34 0.37 -13.68
C SER A 21 -2.40 -0.14 -12.24
N PRO A 22 -2.52 0.79 -11.26
CA PRO A 22 -2.29 0.47 -9.86
C PRO A 22 -3.39 -0.44 -9.29
N LEU A 23 -2.95 -1.48 -8.59
CA LEU A 23 -3.83 -2.25 -7.70
C LEU A 23 -4.09 -1.45 -6.41
N ILE A 24 -5.36 -1.26 -6.04
CA ILE A 24 -5.76 -0.51 -4.84
C ILE A 24 -6.13 -1.49 -3.73
N LEU A 25 -5.46 -1.41 -2.58
CA LEU A 25 -5.71 -2.30 -1.43
C LEU A 25 -5.64 -1.55 -0.10
N ALA A 26 -6.41 -2.00 0.89
CA ALA A 26 -6.09 -1.72 2.28
C ALA A 26 -4.78 -2.43 2.60
N ASN A 27 -3.73 -1.67 2.93
CA ASN A 27 -2.41 -2.27 3.14
C ASN A 27 -2.31 -2.83 4.56
N ALA A 28 -2.05 -4.12 4.67
CA ALA A 28 -1.52 -4.72 5.88
C ALA A 28 0.01 -4.75 5.74
N LEU A 29 0.70 -4.02 6.61
CA LEU A 29 2.16 -4.11 6.69
C LEU A 29 2.51 -5.43 7.37
N ALA A 30 3.36 -6.23 6.72
CA ALA A 30 3.89 -7.47 7.27
C ALA A 30 5.41 -7.38 7.29
N THR A 31 6.04 -7.87 8.36
CA THR A 31 7.50 -7.91 8.54
C THR A 31 8.15 -9.03 7.71
N ALA A 32 7.60 -9.31 6.52
CA ALA A 32 8.13 -10.33 5.63
C ALA A 32 9.56 -10.00 5.16
N SER A 33 9.88 -8.70 5.02
CA SER A 33 11.23 -8.22 4.70
C SER A 33 12.27 -8.70 5.71
N TYR A 34 11.96 -8.64 7.01
CA TYR A 34 12.85 -9.12 8.08
C TYR A 34 13.20 -10.61 7.92
N ALA A 35 12.19 -11.46 7.64
CA ALA A 35 12.41 -12.87 7.40
C ALA A 35 13.22 -13.13 6.10
N VAL A 36 12.96 -12.35 5.05
CA VAL A 36 13.72 -12.39 3.80
C VAL A 36 15.18 -11.99 4.03
N ALA A 37 15.44 -10.93 4.79
CA ALA A 37 16.78 -10.47 5.15
C ALA A 37 17.57 -11.55 5.89
N LEU A 38 16.98 -12.13 6.93
CA LEU A 38 17.61 -13.23 7.67
C LEU A 38 17.90 -14.44 6.78
N ALA A 39 16.95 -14.81 5.90
CA ALA A 39 17.15 -15.90 4.94
C ALA A 39 18.26 -15.60 3.92
N ALA A 40 18.46 -14.33 3.58
CA ALA A 40 19.55 -13.86 2.73
C ALA A 40 20.88 -13.66 3.49
N GLY A 41 20.92 -13.93 4.79
CA GLY A 41 22.12 -13.77 5.63
C GLY A 41 22.50 -12.32 5.91
N THR A 42 21.52 -11.40 5.87
CA THR A 42 21.72 -9.97 6.09
C THR A 42 20.73 -9.42 7.14
N SER A 43 20.86 -8.13 7.47
CA SER A 43 19.87 -7.39 8.28
C SER A 43 18.78 -6.79 7.38
N ASP A 44 17.61 -6.47 7.95
CA ASP A 44 16.53 -5.81 7.19
C ASP A 44 16.96 -4.42 6.68
N ASP A 45 17.81 -3.73 7.45
CA ASP A 45 18.37 -2.41 7.08
C ASP A 45 19.34 -2.52 5.87
N ASP A 46 19.98 -3.67 5.71
CA ASP A 46 20.93 -3.96 4.63
C ASP A 46 20.30 -4.73 3.46
N LEU A 47 18.99 -5.03 3.51
CA LEU A 47 18.30 -5.76 2.46
C LEU A 47 18.18 -4.91 1.19
N THR A 48 18.79 -5.35 0.09
CA THR A 48 18.71 -4.59 -1.16
C THR A 48 17.36 -4.75 -1.84
N LEU A 49 17.04 -3.81 -2.75
CA LEU A 49 15.88 -3.90 -3.61
C LEU A 49 15.88 -5.20 -4.41
N GLU A 50 17.00 -5.54 -5.02
CA GLU A 50 17.16 -6.74 -5.85
C GLU A 50 16.88 -8.01 -5.04
N GLN A 51 17.39 -8.09 -3.82
CA GLN A 51 17.15 -9.22 -2.92
C GLN A 51 15.67 -9.34 -2.54
N ASN A 52 15.03 -8.23 -2.19
CA ASN A 52 13.62 -8.21 -1.82
C ASN A 52 12.71 -8.60 -2.99
N MET A 53 13.00 -8.08 -4.19
CA MET A 53 12.27 -8.41 -5.42
C MET A 53 12.50 -9.88 -5.84
N ALA A 54 13.72 -10.39 -5.71
CA ALA A 54 14.04 -11.80 -5.97
C ALA A 54 13.30 -12.75 -5.01
N ALA A 55 13.06 -12.32 -3.76
CA ALA A 55 12.25 -13.05 -2.79
C ALA A 55 10.74 -13.04 -3.10
N GLY A 56 10.31 -12.32 -4.13
CA GLY A 56 8.93 -12.33 -4.63
C GLY A 56 8.13 -11.06 -4.30
N ALA A 57 8.75 -10.01 -3.77
CA ALA A 57 8.09 -8.72 -3.64
C ALA A 57 7.61 -8.22 -5.00
N THR A 58 6.40 -7.65 -5.03
CA THR A 58 5.78 -7.11 -6.26
C THR A 58 5.94 -5.60 -6.36
N THR A 59 6.10 -4.93 -5.23
CA THR A 59 6.33 -3.49 -5.09
C THR A 59 7.11 -3.19 -3.82
N VAL A 60 7.74 -2.01 -3.79
CA VAL A 60 8.34 -1.41 -2.60
C VAL A 60 7.37 -0.39 -2.02
N PHE A 61 7.11 -0.44 -0.71
CA PHE A 61 6.31 0.58 -0.04
C PHE A 61 7.18 1.66 0.57
N VAL A 62 6.96 2.91 0.15
CA VAL A 62 7.63 4.08 0.73
C VAL A 62 6.60 4.89 1.50
N TRP A 63 6.77 4.96 2.82
CA TRP A 63 5.81 5.64 3.70
C TRP A 63 5.89 7.17 3.56
N GLY A 64 7.09 7.73 3.32
CA GLY A 64 7.30 9.19 3.33
C GLY A 64 7.53 9.79 4.72
N GLY A 65 7.65 8.94 5.75
CA GLY A 65 7.94 9.33 7.13
C GLY A 65 6.75 9.97 7.87
N GLY A 66 7.03 10.59 9.02
CA GLY A 66 6.02 11.19 9.91
C GLY A 66 5.55 12.59 9.52
N LYS A 67 5.98 13.12 8.36
CA LYS A 67 5.55 14.45 7.92
C LYS A 67 4.11 14.40 7.38
N PRO A 68 3.27 15.39 7.70
CA PRO A 68 1.96 15.52 7.08
C PRO A 68 2.08 15.59 5.55
N GLY A 69 1.26 14.82 4.84
CA GLY A 69 1.22 14.82 3.37
C GLY A 69 1.95 13.66 2.67
N GLY A 70 2.67 12.81 3.41
CA GLY A 70 3.33 11.62 2.86
C GLY A 70 4.40 11.94 1.81
N VAL A 71 4.56 11.06 0.81
CA VAL A 71 5.54 11.21 -0.29
C VAL A 71 5.04 12.25 -1.30
N SER A 72 5.84 13.27 -1.59
CA SER A 72 5.49 14.32 -2.55
C SER A 72 5.49 13.80 -4.00
N ARG A 73 4.81 14.50 -4.92
CA ARG A 73 4.79 14.16 -6.35
C ARG A 73 6.19 13.95 -6.94
N ALA A 74 7.10 14.88 -6.70
CA ALA A 74 8.46 14.81 -7.22
C ALA A 74 9.23 13.60 -6.67
N GLU A 75 8.97 13.20 -5.42
CA GLU A 75 9.53 11.98 -4.85
C GLU A 75 8.89 10.73 -5.46
N VAL A 76 7.58 10.70 -5.68
CA VAL A 76 6.89 9.59 -6.35
C VAL A 76 7.46 9.38 -7.76
N GLU A 77 7.65 10.44 -8.54
CA GLU A 77 8.24 10.36 -9.89
C GLU A 77 9.66 9.78 -9.88
N LYS A 78 10.50 10.24 -8.95
CA LYS A 78 11.86 9.71 -8.74
C LYS A 78 11.84 8.22 -8.35
N LEU A 79 10.98 7.84 -7.41
CA LEU A 79 10.87 6.47 -6.91
C LEU A 79 10.29 5.52 -7.96
N VAL A 80 9.30 5.96 -8.74
CA VAL A 80 8.79 5.18 -9.88
C VAL A 80 9.91 4.91 -10.87
N THR A 81 10.74 5.90 -11.18
CA THR A 81 11.89 5.70 -12.05
C THR A 81 12.89 4.71 -11.45
N ALA A 82 13.26 4.91 -10.18
CA ALA A 82 14.23 4.06 -9.48
C ALA A 82 13.78 2.60 -9.34
N PHE A 83 12.47 2.35 -9.18
CA PHE A 83 11.91 1.02 -8.96
C PHE A 83 11.25 0.43 -10.21
N GLY A 84 11.43 1.03 -11.39
CA GLY A 84 10.80 0.56 -12.63
C GLY A 84 9.27 0.49 -12.54
N GLY A 85 8.65 1.41 -11.78
CA GLY A 85 7.21 1.48 -11.53
C GLY A 85 6.68 0.51 -10.49
N HIS A 86 7.52 -0.39 -9.93
CA HIS A 86 7.16 -1.28 -8.82
C HIS A 86 7.13 -0.55 -7.47
N LEU A 87 6.41 0.57 -7.43
CA LEU A 87 6.21 1.40 -6.25
C LEU A 87 4.80 1.20 -5.68
N ASN A 88 4.73 1.18 -4.35
CA ASN A 88 3.51 1.29 -3.56
C ASN A 88 3.59 2.57 -2.71
N VAL A 89 2.52 3.38 -2.73
CA VAL A 89 2.39 4.60 -1.92
C VAL A 89 1.07 4.65 -1.17
N SER A 90 1.05 5.36 -0.05
CA SER A 90 -0.19 5.66 0.67
C SER A 90 -0.97 6.76 -0.03
N LEU A 91 -2.22 6.46 -0.39
CA LEU A 91 -3.17 7.46 -0.87
C LEU A 91 -3.54 8.38 0.30
N GLN A 92 -3.28 9.67 0.13
CA GLN A 92 -3.62 10.69 1.13
C GLN A 92 -5.09 11.13 1.01
N TRP A 93 -6.00 10.15 0.99
CA TRP A 93 -7.44 10.36 0.91
C TRP A 93 -8.09 10.17 2.30
N PRO A 94 -9.07 11.00 2.69
CA PRO A 94 -9.65 12.16 1.98
C PRO A 94 -8.92 13.50 2.19
N SER A 95 -7.80 13.50 2.90
CA SER A 95 -7.11 14.71 3.37
C SER A 95 -6.45 15.57 2.29
N GLY A 96 -6.36 15.08 1.04
CA GLY A 96 -5.77 15.78 -0.10
C GLY A 96 -4.39 15.24 -0.47
N GLY A 97 -3.88 15.58 -1.65
CA GLY A 97 -2.66 15.00 -2.22
C GLY A 97 -2.93 14.42 -3.60
N LEU A 98 -2.07 13.50 -4.06
CA LEU A 98 -2.25 12.87 -5.36
C LEU A 98 -3.46 11.94 -5.39
N ILE A 99 -4.22 12.01 -6.47
CA ILE A 99 -5.36 11.11 -6.72
C ILE A 99 -4.92 9.86 -7.50
N VAL A 100 -5.81 8.87 -7.56
CA VAL A 100 -5.55 7.58 -8.23
C VAL A 100 -5.08 7.76 -9.68
N SER A 101 -5.77 8.61 -10.46
CA SER A 101 -5.43 8.82 -11.87
C SER A 101 -4.07 9.50 -12.06
N GLU A 102 -3.68 10.39 -11.15
CA GLU A 102 -2.37 11.02 -11.18
C GLU A 102 -1.26 10.01 -10.85
N LEU A 103 -1.45 9.19 -9.81
CA LEU A 103 -0.50 8.14 -9.44
C LEU A 103 -0.36 7.08 -10.55
N ALA A 104 -1.48 6.71 -11.18
CA ALA A 104 -1.47 5.84 -12.36
C ALA A 104 -0.71 6.50 -13.52
N GLY A 105 -0.96 7.77 -13.81
CA GLY A 105 -0.26 8.53 -14.86
C GLY A 105 1.25 8.63 -14.62
N ILE A 106 1.70 8.70 -13.37
CA ILE A 106 3.13 8.70 -13.02
C ILE A 106 3.76 7.31 -13.25
N GLY A 107 3.00 6.22 -13.11
CA GLY A 107 3.49 4.85 -13.32
C GLY A 107 3.50 3.95 -12.08
N VAL A 108 2.81 4.34 -11.00
CA VAL A 108 2.71 3.55 -9.77
C VAL A 108 1.98 2.21 -10.02
N ALA A 109 2.51 1.11 -9.47
CA ALA A 109 1.92 -0.23 -9.61
C ALA A 109 0.95 -0.62 -8.48
N ARG A 110 1.01 0.05 -7.32
CA ARG A 110 0.10 -0.20 -6.20
C ARG A 110 -0.21 1.06 -5.40
N ILE A 111 -1.45 1.17 -4.94
CA ILE A 111 -1.90 2.24 -4.06
C ILE A 111 -2.47 1.64 -2.77
N SER A 112 -2.01 2.16 -1.65
CA SER A 112 -2.46 1.76 -0.31
C SER A 112 -3.48 2.76 0.23
N VAL A 113 -4.68 2.30 0.60
CA VAL A 113 -5.71 3.15 1.24
C VAL A 113 -5.72 3.06 2.77
N GLY A 114 -4.78 2.29 3.34
CA GLY A 114 -4.60 2.14 4.79
C GLY A 114 -5.90 1.82 5.54
N PRO A 115 -6.08 2.35 6.76
CA PRO A 115 -7.30 2.18 7.53
C PRO A 115 -8.42 3.17 7.12
N THR A 116 -8.20 4.05 6.14
CA THR A 116 -9.13 5.15 5.83
C THR A 116 -10.55 4.66 5.58
N ILE A 117 -10.74 3.60 4.80
CA ILE A 117 -12.08 3.05 4.51
C ILE A 117 -12.77 2.60 5.81
N MET A 118 -12.04 1.93 6.70
CA MET A 118 -12.57 1.53 8.01
C MET A 118 -12.96 2.77 8.83
N LEU A 119 -12.10 3.78 8.88
CA LEU A 119 -12.37 5.01 9.63
C LEU A 119 -13.61 5.74 9.11
N LEU A 120 -13.77 5.82 7.78
CA LEU A 120 -14.95 6.41 7.14
C LEU A 120 -16.22 5.61 7.46
N ALA A 121 -16.15 4.28 7.41
CA ALA A 121 -17.28 3.43 7.80
C ALA A 121 -17.67 3.64 9.26
N MET A 122 -16.69 3.68 10.17
CA MET A 122 -16.95 3.91 11.60
C MET A 122 -17.53 5.30 11.89
N ALA A 123 -17.09 6.33 11.17
CA ALA A 123 -17.66 7.67 11.27
C ALA A 123 -19.15 7.69 10.86
N GLU A 124 -19.52 6.95 9.82
CA GLU A 124 -20.92 6.82 9.41
C GLU A 124 -21.75 6.04 10.45
N TYR A 125 -21.20 4.94 10.99
CA TYR A 125 -21.82 4.23 12.11
C TYR A 125 -22.12 5.15 13.29
N GLU A 126 -21.13 5.96 13.71
CA GLU A 126 -21.29 6.92 14.79
C GLU A 126 -22.38 7.95 14.47
N ARG A 127 -22.41 8.47 13.24
CA ARG A 127 -23.41 9.45 12.80
C ARG A 127 -24.83 8.90 12.92
N GLN A 128 -25.05 7.67 12.49
CA GLN A 128 -26.36 6.99 12.55
C GLN A 128 -26.76 6.67 13.99
N ALA A 129 -25.82 6.16 14.80
CA ALA A 129 -26.06 5.89 16.22
C ALA A 129 -26.50 7.17 16.97
N LYS A 130 -25.87 8.32 16.71
CA LYS A 130 -26.27 9.61 17.28
C LYS A 130 -27.67 10.04 16.84
N GLN A 131 -28.09 9.73 15.61
CA GLN A 131 -29.46 10.01 15.15
C GLN A 131 -30.49 9.16 15.91
N LEU A 132 -30.22 7.88 16.10
CA LEU A 132 -31.09 6.97 16.85
C LEU A 132 -31.23 7.40 18.31
N LEU A 133 -30.10 7.72 18.97
CA LEU A 133 -30.12 8.14 20.38
C LEU A 133 -30.94 9.42 20.61
N ARG A 134 -30.92 10.38 19.67
CA ARG A 134 -31.74 11.59 19.77
C ARG A 134 -33.25 11.34 19.75
N GLN A 135 -33.71 10.21 19.20
CA GLN A 135 -35.13 9.85 19.21
C GLN A 135 -35.59 9.39 20.61
N GLY A 136 -34.67 8.93 21.45
CA GLY A 136 -34.95 8.46 22.81
C GLY A 136 -34.92 9.55 23.88
N HIS A 137 -34.75 10.81 23.50
CA HIS A 137 -34.78 11.95 24.42
C HIS A 137 -35.90 12.90 23.98
N THR A 138 -37.10 12.69 24.56
CA THR A 138 -38.23 13.64 24.53
C THR A 138 -38.21 14.49 25.78
#